data_AF-A0A832EZ52-F1
#
_entry.id   AF-A0A832EZ52-F1
#
_cell.length_a   1.000
_cell.length_b   1.000
_cell.length_c   1.000
_cell.angle_alpha   90.00
_cell.angle_beta   90.00
_cell.angle_gamma   90.00
#
_symmetry.space_group_name_H-M   'P 1'
#
loop_
_entity.id
_entity.type
_entity.pdbx_description
1 polymer ?
#
loop_
_entity_poly.entity_id
_entity_poly.type
_entity_poly.pdbx_seq_one_letter_code
_entity_poly.pdbx_strand_id
1 'polypeptide(L)'
;MFKSATVLLLIFACAAQGAGFAFAADRSDAVSYLIKFKDGQSAGILANLGFDITRRFGFSDASEFSGIYTFSSTLSLNDLRSDLRGEYEYLQEQGQAKAADLTASVIPNDPGFTVNPLDIDKQWGLIKTGFDKAWEKTTGSKDVVVAVIDTGIDATHEDLQKINFVKGYNLLTRQEINGNTNSDDNGHGTLIAGVLGATVNNGVGVAGTNWDISIMPLKALDAQGKG
;
A
#
# COMPACT_ATOMS: atom_id res chain seq x y z
N MET A 1 21.73 4.66 -15.37
CA MET A 1 20.57 5.49 -15.74
C MET A 1 19.36 4.87 -15.05
N PHE A 2 19.18 5.17 -13.75
CA PHE A 2 18.08 4.62 -12.96
C PHE A 2 16.83 5.46 -13.23
N LYS A 3 15.83 4.86 -13.90
CA LYS A 3 14.49 5.45 -13.97
C LYS A 3 13.83 5.26 -12.61
N SER A 4 13.27 6.37 -12.11
CA SER A 4 12.50 6.47 -10.88
C SER A 4 11.44 5.36 -10.81
N ALA A 5 11.61 4.44 -9.85
CA ALA A 5 10.54 3.58 -9.38
C ALA A 5 10.06 4.18 -8.05
N THR A 6 8.77 4.47 -7.96
CA THR A 6 8.13 4.91 -6.72
C THR A 6 8.16 3.75 -5.74
N VAL A 7 9.14 3.74 -4.83
CA VAL A 7 9.19 2.81 -3.70
C VAL A 7 8.28 3.39 -2.62
N LEU A 8 7.09 2.82 -2.47
CA LEU A 8 6.16 3.18 -1.40
C LEU A 8 6.48 2.34 -0.15
N LEU A 9 7.12 2.95 0.84
CA LEU A 9 7.31 2.35 2.16
C LEU A 9 5.99 2.44 2.94
N LEU A 10 5.19 1.37 2.93
CA LEU A 10 3.96 1.27 3.72
C LEU A 10 4.29 0.84 5.16
N ILE A 11 4.28 1.79 6.08
CA ILE A 11 4.26 1.53 7.52
C ILE A 11 2.79 1.47 7.96
N PHE A 12 2.29 0.29 8.32
CA PHE A 12 0.96 0.15 8.92
C PHE A 12 1.00 0.60 10.38
N ALA A 13 0.39 1.75 10.69
CA ALA A 13 0.05 2.13 12.06
C ALA A 13 -1.48 2.01 12.22
N CYS A 14 -1.91 1.02 13.01
CA CYS A 14 -3.31 0.86 13.40
C CYS A 14 -3.65 1.90 14.48
N ALA A 15 -4.54 2.83 14.17
CA ALA A 15 -5.19 3.68 15.17
C ALA A 15 -6.71 3.49 15.03
N ALA A 16 -7.27 2.68 15.92
CA ALA A 16 -8.71 2.61 16.14
C ALA A 16 -9.15 3.86 16.91
N GLN A 17 -10.13 4.59 16.39
CA GLN A 17 -11.06 5.40 17.18
C GLN A 17 -12.29 5.75 16.33
N GLY A 18 -13.45 5.32 16.84
CA GLY A 18 -14.75 5.62 16.23
C GLY A 18 -15.18 7.06 16.54
N ALA A 19 -15.67 7.75 15.52
CA ALA A 19 -16.60 8.86 15.64
C ALA A 19 -17.33 8.99 14.30
N GLY A 20 -18.66 8.88 14.33
CA GLY A 20 -19.50 9.07 13.15
C GLY A 20 -19.42 10.52 12.67
N PHE A 21 -19.41 10.71 11.35
CA PHE A 21 -19.57 12.01 10.73
C PHE A 21 -20.53 11.90 9.55
N ALA A 22 -21.52 12.78 9.54
CA ALA A 22 -22.45 12.99 8.45
C ALA A 22 -21.70 13.57 7.24
N PHE A 23 -21.91 12.99 6.06
CA PHE A 23 -21.46 13.58 4.80
C PHE A 23 -22.37 14.77 4.46
N ALA A 24 -21.83 15.98 4.53
CA ALA A 24 -22.36 17.09 3.77
C ALA A 24 -22.14 16.77 2.27
N ALA A 25 -23.17 16.98 1.45
CA ALA A 25 -23.15 16.69 0.02
C ALA A 25 -22.01 17.46 -0.69
N ASP A 26 -21.08 16.74 -1.30
CA ASP A 26 -19.90 17.32 -1.95
C ASP A 26 -20.19 17.71 -3.42
N ARG A 27 -19.55 18.80 -3.85
CA ARG A 27 -19.61 19.32 -5.23
C ARG A 27 -18.76 18.43 -6.14
N SER A 28 -19.26 18.13 -7.33
CA SER A 28 -18.89 16.99 -8.18
C SER A 28 -17.49 16.96 -8.80
N ASP A 29 -16.64 18.00 -8.68
CA ASP A 29 -15.42 18.11 -9.51
C ASP A 29 -14.14 18.39 -8.69
N ALA A 30 -14.20 18.39 -7.36
CA ALA A 30 -13.05 18.66 -6.51
C ALA A 30 -12.18 17.41 -6.32
N VAL A 31 -10.86 17.57 -6.50
CA VAL A 31 -9.86 16.51 -6.30
C VAL A 31 -9.17 16.74 -4.95
N SER A 32 -8.97 15.66 -4.19
CA SER A 32 -8.21 15.73 -2.93
C SER A 32 -6.71 15.62 -3.18
N TYR A 33 -5.93 16.41 -2.45
CA TYR A 33 -4.47 16.45 -2.56
C TYR A 33 -3.83 16.22 -1.19
N LEU A 34 -2.67 15.57 -1.17
CA LEU A 34 -1.77 15.47 -0.02
C LEU A 34 -0.55 16.38 -0.26
N ILE A 35 -0.24 17.23 0.71
CA ILE A 35 0.87 18.17 0.65
C ILE A 35 1.72 18.10 1.92
N LYS A 36 3.04 18.16 1.76
CA LYS A 36 4.02 18.42 2.83
C LYS A 36 4.71 19.75 2.53
N PHE A 37 4.62 20.71 3.45
CA PHE A 37 5.32 21.99 3.32
C PHE A 37 6.79 21.88 3.71
N LYS A 38 7.64 22.75 3.14
CA LYS A 38 9.02 22.91 3.59
C LYS A 38 9.07 23.48 5.00
N ASP A 39 10.16 23.23 5.72
CA ASP A 39 10.39 23.80 7.04
C ASP A 39 10.26 25.34 7.02
N GLY A 40 9.48 25.87 7.96
CA GLY A 40 9.17 27.31 8.06
C GLY A 40 7.95 27.76 7.25
N GLN A 41 7.39 26.92 6.38
CA GLN A 41 6.14 27.19 5.68
C GLN A 41 4.93 26.58 6.38
N SER A 42 3.73 27.10 6.11
CA SER A 42 2.51 26.67 6.80
C SER A 42 1.32 26.56 5.86
N ALA A 43 0.28 25.86 6.32
CA ALA A 43 -0.98 25.77 5.60
C ALA A 43 -1.73 27.11 5.45
N GLY A 44 -1.22 28.21 6.04
CA GLY A 44 -1.69 29.56 5.71
C GLY A 44 -1.55 29.90 4.22
N ILE A 45 -0.62 29.26 3.50
CA ILE A 45 -0.50 29.38 2.04
C ILE A 45 -1.75 28.83 1.35
N LEU A 46 -2.29 27.69 1.82
CA LEU A 46 -3.52 27.11 1.27
C LEU A 46 -4.71 28.04 1.51
N ALA A 47 -4.83 28.60 2.71
CA ALA A 47 -5.88 29.55 3.04
C ALA A 47 -5.80 30.82 2.17
N ASN A 48 -4.59 31.33 1.90
CA ASN A 48 -4.39 32.49 1.01
C ASN A 48 -4.74 32.21 -0.45
N LEU A 49 -4.64 30.95 -0.88
CA LEU A 49 -5.06 30.49 -2.20
C LEU A 49 -6.55 30.11 -2.24
N GLY A 50 -7.27 30.26 -1.12
CA GLY A 50 -8.70 29.94 -1.02
C GLY A 50 -9.01 28.45 -0.88
N PHE A 51 -8.02 27.64 -0.49
CA PHE A 51 -8.22 26.20 -0.24
C PHE A 51 -8.42 25.93 1.25
N ASP A 52 -9.51 25.23 1.55
CA ASP A 52 -9.80 24.76 2.90
C ASP A 52 -9.01 23.49 3.21
N ILE A 53 -8.35 23.50 4.37
CA ILE A 53 -7.68 22.31 4.90
C ILE A 53 -8.75 21.30 5.30
N THR A 54 -8.73 20.14 4.66
CA THR A 54 -9.64 19.04 4.95
C THR A 54 -9.15 18.22 6.13
N ARG A 55 -7.84 17.95 6.21
CA ARG A 55 -7.21 17.27 7.37
C ARG A 55 -5.79 17.77 7.61
N ARG A 56 -5.39 17.73 8.87
CA ARG A 56 -4.02 17.92 9.33
C ARG A 56 -3.51 16.60 9.91
N PHE A 57 -2.34 16.17 9.49
CA PHE A 57 -1.69 14.98 10.04
C PHE A 57 -0.65 15.40 11.09
N GLY A 58 -0.58 14.62 12.16
CA GLY A 58 0.41 14.77 13.22
C GLY A 58 0.80 13.40 13.72
N PHE A 59 2.03 13.00 13.44
CA PHE A 59 2.59 11.73 13.89
C PHE A 59 3.78 12.05 14.79
N SER A 60 3.60 11.96 16.10
CA SER A 60 4.62 12.23 17.12
C SER A 60 5.11 13.69 17.23
N ASP A 61 5.98 13.96 18.21
CA ASP A 61 6.68 15.23 18.39
C ASP A 61 7.89 15.39 17.44
N ALA A 62 8.15 14.40 16.58
CA ALA A 62 9.23 14.46 15.60
C ALA A 62 8.90 15.47 14.50
N SER A 63 9.73 16.52 14.39
CA SER A 63 9.54 17.63 13.45
C SER A 63 9.49 17.19 11.99
N GLU A 64 10.08 16.05 11.65
CA GLU A 64 10.12 15.48 10.30
C GLU A 64 8.74 15.11 9.72
N PHE A 65 7.75 14.84 10.59
CA PHE A 65 6.37 14.52 10.22
C PHE A 65 5.41 15.70 10.41
N SER A 66 5.93 16.87 10.74
CA SER A 66 5.14 18.10 10.80
C SER A 66 4.87 18.65 9.40
N GLY A 67 3.84 19.50 9.27
CA GLY A 67 3.57 20.21 8.01
C GLY A 67 2.88 19.40 6.91
N ILE A 68 2.25 18.27 7.25
CA ILE A 68 1.49 17.42 6.31
C ILE A 68 -0.02 17.69 6.40
N TYR A 69 -0.65 17.98 5.26
CA TYR A 69 -2.06 18.35 5.15
C TYR A 69 -2.74 17.67 3.97
N THR A 70 -4.06 17.51 4.05
CA THR A 70 -4.90 17.31 2.86
C THR A 70 -5.83 18.49 2.66
N PHE A 71 -6.07 18.81 1.38
CA PHE A 71 -7.02 19.83 0.95
C PHE A 71 -7.68 19.37 -0.36
N SER A 72 -8.86 19.91 -0.65
CA SER A 72 -9.54 19.68 -1.93
C SER A 72 -9.39 20.91 -2.82
N SER A 73 -9.19 20.68 -4.12
CA SER A 73 -9.11 21.74 -5.13
C SER A 73 -9.67 21.27 -6.45
N THR A 74 -10.24 22.19 -7.22
CA THR A 74 -10.64 21.97 -8.62
C THR A 74 -9.50 22.23 -9.61
N LEU A 75 -8.38 22.79 -9.13
CA LEU A 75 -7.20 23.01 -9.96
C LEU A 75 -6.48 21.70 -10.27
N SER A 76 -5.81 21.64 -11.42
CA SER A 76 -4.95 20.51 -11.76
C SER A 76 -3.68 20.51 -10.88
N LEU A 77 -3.04 19.34 -10.77
CA LEU A 77 -1.76 19.24 -10.06
C LEU A 77 -0.70 20.21 -10.60
N ASN A 78 -0.69 20.48 -11.91
CA ASN A 78 0.29 21.41 -12.50
C ASN A 78 0.01 22.86 -12.12
N ASP A 79 -1.26 23.27 -12.09
CA ASP A 79 -1.66 24.61 -11.70
C ASP A 79 -1.38 24.84 -10.21
N LEU A 80 -1.66 23.84 -9.36
CA LEU A 80 -1.31 23.89 -7.94
C LEU A 80 0.20 24.03 -7.72
N ARG A 81 1.03 23.34 -8.50
CA ARG A 81 2.49 23.49 -8.41
C ARG A 81 2.95 24.90 -8.79
N SER A 82 2.30 25.51 -9.78
CA SER A 82 2.55 26.89 -10.18
C SER A 82 2.16 27.88 -9.05
N ASP A 83 0.97 27.72 -8.49
CA ASP A 83 0.43 28.62 -7.46
C ASP A 83 1.16 28.51 -6.13
N LEU A 84 1.58 27.30 -5.76
CA LEU A 84 2.35 27.04 -4.54
C LEU A 84 3.83 27.42 -4.67
N ARG A 85 4.30 27.79 -5.88
CA ARG A 85 5.63 28.37 -6.15
C ARG A 85 6.81 27.62 -5.52
N GLY A 86 6.68 26.31 -5.33
CA GLY A 86 7.73 25.46 -4.73
C GLY A 86 7.86 25.56 -3.21
N GLU A 87 6.87 26.09 -2.48
CA GLU A 87 6.85 26.14 -1.01
C GLU A 87 6.56 24.78 -0.34
N TYR A 88 6.40 23.73 -1.15
CA TYR A 88 6.17 22.36 -0.70
C TYR A 88 7.41 21.48 -0.91
N GLU A 89 7.58 20.48 -0.05
CA GLU A 89 8.51 19.36 -0.22
C GLU A 89 7.85 18.26 -1.06
N TYR A 90 6.56 18.02 -0.84
CA TYR A 90 5.80 16.98 -1.51
C TYR A 90 4.38 17.45 -1.82
N LEU A 91 3.90 17.16 -3.03
CA LEU A 91 2.52 17.43 -3.44
C LEU A 91 2.08 16.34 -4.42
N GLN A 92 1.03 15.61 -4.04
CA GLN A 92 0.39 14.62 -4.89
C GLN A 92 -1.13 14.75 -4.83
N GLU A 93 -1.77 14.37 -5.93
CA GLU A 93 -3.18 13.99 -5.90
C GLU A 93 -3.33 12.78 -4.97
N GLN A 94 -4.28 12.85 -4.03
CA GLN A 94 -4.73 11.64 -3.36
C GLN A 94 -5.49 10.85 -4.41
N GLY A 95 -4.83 9.81 -4.93
CA GLY A 95 -5.53 8.78 -5.67
C GLY A 95 -6.65 8.24 -4.80
N GLN A 96 -7.89 8.59 -5.15
CA GLN A 96 -8.99 7.71 -4.86
C GLN A 96 -8.61 6.43 -5.60
N ALA A 97 -8.38 5.34 -4.88
CA ALA A 97 -8.38 4.04 -5.52
C ALA A 97 -9.66 4.03 -6.36
N LYS A 98 -9.54 4.02 -7.70
CA LYS A 98 -10.71 3.92 -8.56
C LYS A 98 -11.39 2.66 -8.10
N ALA A 99 -12.54 2.80 -7.46
CA ALA A 99 -13.46 1.70 -7.32
C ALA A 99 -13.68 1.22 -8.75
N ALA A 100 -13.03 0.11 -9.11
CA ALA A 100 -13.51 -0.65 -10.22
C ALA A 100 -14.98 -0.94 -9.88
N ASP A 101 -15.86 -0.81 -10.86
CA ASP A 101 -17.28 -1.12 -10.71
C ASP A 101 -17.40 -2.64 -10.52
N LEU A 102 -17.00 -3.12 -9.33
CA LEU A 102 -16.95 -4.52 -8.94
C LEU A 102 -18.33 -4.84 -8.40
N THR A 103 -19.27 -5.15 -9.30
CA THR A 103 -20.64 -5.52 -8.97
C THR A 103 -20.76 -6.94 -8.38
N ALA A 104 -19.69 -7.50 -7.82
CA ALA A 104 -19.71 -8.81 -7.18
C ALA A 104 -19.00 -8.71 -5.83
N SER A 105 -19.67 -9.16 -4.77
CA SER A 105 -19.00 -9.53 -3.52
C SER A 105 -17.93 -10.55 -3.89
N VAL A 106 -16.66 -10.13 -3.84
CA VAL A 106 -15.57 -10.99 -4.27
C VAL A 106 -15.19 -11.88 -3.09
N ILE A 107 -15.77 -13.06 -3.06
CA ILE A 107 -15.43 -14.12 -2.12
C ILE A 107 -14.35 -14.98 -2.80
N PRO A 108 -13.10 -14.95 -2.31
CA PRO A 108 -12.06 -15.85 -2.76
C PRO A 108 -12.49 -17.32 -2.72
N ASN A 109 -12.16 -18.09 -3.75
CA ASN A 109 -12.44 -19.53 -3.81
C ASN A 109 -11.32 -20.39 -3.19
N ASP A 110 -10.30 -19.75 -2.62
CA ASP A 110 -9.08 -20.39 -2.11
C ASP A 110 -9.41 -21.20 -0.83
N PRO A 111 -8.94 -22.46 -0.69
CA PRO A 111 -9.35 -23.36 0.39
C PRO A 111 -9.10 -22.81 1.81
N GLY A 112 -8.02 -22.04 1.98
CA GLY A 112 -7.65 -21.39 3.23
C GLY A 112 -8.47 -20.14 3.56
N PHE A 113 -9.26 -19.61 2.63
CA PHE A 113 -10.13 -18.47 2.86
C PHE A 113 -11.41 -18.86 3.61
N THR A 114 -11.94 -17.93 4.42
CA THR A 114 -13.24 -18.09 5.09
C THR A 114 -13.94 -16.75 5.25
N VAL A 115 -15.27 -16.78 5.12
CA VAL A 115 -16.15 -15.66 5.51
C VAL A 115 -16.57 -15.73 6.98
N ASN A 116 -16.37 -16.88 7.63
CA ASN A 116 -16.76 -17.11 9.01
C ASN A 116 -15.64 -16.66 9.97
N PRO A 117 -15.85 -15.62 10.78
CA PRO A 117 -14.85 -15.15 11.73
C PRO A 117 -14.53 -16.14 12.87
N LEU A 118 -15.26 -17.26 12.97
CA LEU A 118 -15.03 -18.32 13.96
C LEU A 118 -14.15 -19.47 13.44
N ASP A 119 -13.85 -19.52 12.14
CA ASP A 119 -12.98 -20.54 11.55
C ASP A 119 -11.51 -20.16 11.79
N ILE A 120 -11.03 -20.39 13.01
CA ILE A 120 -9.70 -19.92 13.47
C ILE A 120 -8.51 -20.54 12.72
N ASP A 121 -8.72 -21.70 12.08
CA ASP A 121 -7.71 -22.41 11.29
C ASP A 121 -7.61 -21.89 9.84
N LYS A 122 -8.45 -20.91 9.47
CA LYS A 122 -8.51 -20.28 8.15
C LYS A 122 -8.18 -18.80 8.24
N GLN A 123 -8.19 -18.09 7.12
CA GLN A 123 -7.91 -16.65 7.06
C GLN A 123 -9.06 -15.77 7.60
N TRP A 124 -9.60 -16.09 8.77
CA TRP A 124 -10.67 -15.32 9.45
C TRP A 124 -10.30 -13.84 9.67
N GLY A 125 -9.00 -13.57 9.80
CA GLY A 125 -8.45 -12.22 10.00
C GLY A 125 -8.75 -11.26 8.86
N LEU A 126 -8.88 -11.75 7.62
CA LEU A 126 -9.15 -10.91 6.44
C LEU A 126 -10.53 -10.25 6.54
N ILE A 127 -11.56 -11.02 6.90
CA ILE A 127 -12.91 -10.48 7.11
C ILE A 127 -12.99 -9.62 8.35
N LYS A 128 -12.32 -10.03 9.44
CA LYS A 128 -12.30 -9.23 10.69
C LYS A 128 -11.69 -7.84 10.48
N THR A 129 -10.73 -7.72 9.57
CA THR A 129 -10.07 -6.46 9.24
C THR A 129 -10.71 -5.73 8.06
N GLY A 130 -11.77 -6.28 7.46
CA GLY A 130 -12.58 -5.62 6.43
C GLY A 130 -11.99 -5.68 5.02
N PHE A 131 -11.14 -6.67 4.72
CA PHE A 131 -10.57 -6.84 3.37
C PHE A 131 -11.64 -7.13 2.31
N ASP A 132 -12.73 -7.81 2.66
CA ASP A 132 -13.90 -7.99 1.79
C ASP A 132 -14.39 -6.66 1.21
N LYS A 133 -14.51 -5.64 2.06
CA LYS A 133 -14.91 -4.28 1.66
C LYS A 133 -13.79 -3.52 0.98
N ALA A 134 -12.54 -3.79 1.33
CA ALA A 134 -11.38 -3.18 0.69
C ALA A 134 -11.26 -3.63 -0.77
N TRP A 135 -11.47 -4.92 -1.05
CA TRP A 135 -11.40 -5.50 -2.39
C TRP A 135 -12.50 -5.01 -3.32
N GLU A 136 -13.67 -4.61 -2.79
CA GLU A 136 -14.70 -3.89 -3.55
C GLU A 136 -14.23 -2.49 -4.01
N LYS A 137 -13.19 -1.92 -3.38
CA LYS A 137 -12.60 -0.63 -3.77
C LYS A 137 -11.38 -0.81 -4.65
N THR A 138 -10.48 -1.73 -4.30
CA THR A 138 -9.30 -2.04 -5.09
C THR A 138 -8.69 -3.35 -4.66
N THR A 139 -8.10 -4.06 -5.61
CA THR A 139 -7.30 -5.26 -5.39
C THR A 139 -5.80 -4.96 -5.43
N GLY A 140 -5.42 -3.69 -5.55
CA GLY A 140 -4.04 -3.22 -5.73
C GLY A 140 -3.75 -2.71 -7.14
N SER A 141 -2.48 -2.37 -7.38
CA SER A 141 -1.95 -2.09 -8.71
C SER A 141 -0.54 -2.66 -8.84
N LYS A 142 -0.25 -3.30 -9.99
CA LYS A 142 1.07 -3.84 -10.30
C LYS A 142 2.15 -2.75 -10.37
N ASP A 143 1.75 -1.48 -10.47
CA ASP A 143 2.66 -0.33 -10.38
C ASP A 143 3.20 -0.11 -8.96
N VAL A 144 2.53 -0.67 -7.94
CA VAL A 144 2.99 -0.65 -6.55
C VAL A 144 3.93 -1.82 -6.33
N VAL A 145 5.19 -1.51 -6.04
CA VAL A 145 6.21 -2.49 -5.67
C VAL A 145 6.35 -2.55 -4.15
N VAL A 146 6.09 -3.72 -3.57
CA VAL A 146 6.29 -4.00 -2.15
C VAL A 146 7.60 -4.77 -1.97
N ALA A 147 8.54 -4.19 -1.23
CA ALA A 147 9.79 -4.86 -0.88
C ALA A 147 9.62 -5.69 0.39
N VAL A 148 10.01 -6.96 0.32
CA VAL A 148 9.96 -7.91 1.44
C VAL A 148 11.39 -8.18 1.89
N ILE A 149 11.76 -7.66 3.07
CA ILE A 149 13.09 -7.83 3.66
C ILE A 149 13.03 -9.00 4.65
N ASP A 150 13.47 -10.17 4.21
CA ASP A 150 13.25 -11.43 4.96
C ASP A 150 14.29 -12.51 4.60
N THR A 151 13.94 -13.80 4.73
CA THR A 151 14.77 -14.96 4.39
C THR A 151 14.86 -15.24 2.89
N GLY A 152 14.28 -14.37 2.05
CA GLY A 152 14.07 -14.61 0.63
C GLY A 152 12.61 -14.99 0.35
N ILE A 153 12.29 -15.28 -0.91
CA ILE A 153 10.96 -15.76 -1.30
C ILE A 153 11.12 -16.94 -2.26
N ASP A 154 10.34 -18.00 -2.04
CA ASP A 154 10.10 -19.04 -3.04
C ASP A 154 9.02 -18.58 -4.04
N ALA A 155 9.43 -17.82 -5.05
CA ALA A 155 8.53 -17.36 -6.09
C ALA A 155 8.05 -18.50 -7.03
N THR A 156 8.55 -19.73 -6.84
CA THR A 156 8.09 -20.91 -7.57
C THR A 156 6.94 -21.64 -6.88
N HIS A 157 6.58 -21.24 -5.66
CA HIS A 157 5.43 -21.77 -4.93
C HIS A 157 4.13 -21.62 -5.75
N GLU A 158 3.30 -22.66 -5.80
CA GLU A 158 2.08 -22.72 -6.64
C GLU A 158 1.13 -21.53 -6.44
N ASP A 159 1.07 -21.01 -5.21
CA ASP A 159 0.23 -19.89 -4.84
C ASP A 159 0.83 -18.50 -5.17
N LEU A 160 2.12 -18.46 -5.54
CA LEU A 160 2.86 -17.22 -5.82
C LEU A 160 3.23 -17.06 -7.31
N GLN A 161 3.14 -18.11 -8.11
CA GLN A 161 3.61 -18.13 -9.51
C GLN A 161 2.97 -17.07 -10.43
N LYS A 162 1.77 -16.57 -10.11
CA LYS A 162 1.08 -15.54 -10.92
C LYS A 162 1.35 -14.10 -10.45
N ILE A 163 2.08 -13.93 -9.36
CA ILE A 163 2.49 -12.62 -8.85
C ILE A 163 3.58 -12.04 -9.75
N ASN A 164 3.57 -10.72 -9.93
CA ASN A 164 4.66 -10.05 -10.61
C ASN A 164 5.85 -9.84 -9.67
N PHE A 165 6.83 -10.75 -9.70
CA PHE A 165 8.09 -10.54 -8.99
C PHE A 165 9.04 -9.66 -9.81
N VAL A 166 9.40 -8.50 -9.26
CA VAL A 166 10.50 -7.71 -9.81
C VAL A 166 11.84 -8.24 -9.30
N LYS A 167 12.93 -7.83 -9.95
CA LYS A 167 14.28 -8.19 -9.52
C LYS A 167 14.53 -7.73 -8.08
N GLY A 168 15.07 -8.64 -7.29
CA GLY A 168 15.41 -8.44 -5.88
C GLY A 168 16.91 -8.53 -5.62
N TYR A 169 17.29 -8.67 -4.36
CA TYR A 169 18.69 -8.72 -3.96
C TYR A 169 18.91 -9.57 -2.72
N ASN A 170 19.98 -10.37 -2.74
CA ASN A 170 20.47 -11.11 -1.58
C ASN A 170 21.60 -10.31 -0.93
N LEU A 171 21.32 -9.77 0.26
CA LEU A 171 22.24 -8.93 1.02
C LEU A 171 23.41 -9.73 1.62
N LEU A 172 23.20 -11.03 1.87
CA LEU A 172 24.22 -11.92 2.43
C LEU A 172 25.29 -12.27 1.40
N THR A 173 24.86 -12.61 0.18
CA THR A 173 25.76 -13.02 -0.91
C THR A 173 26.15 -11.86 -1.84
N ARG A 174 25.48 -10.71 -1.73
CA ARG A 174 25.62 -9.55 -2.62
C ARG A 174 25.34 -9.89 -4.08
N GLN A 175 24.25 -10.62 -4.31
CA GLN A 175 23.84 -11.05 -5.64
C GLN A 175 22.40 -10.65 -5.93
N GLU A 176 22.11 -10.38 -7.21
CA GLU A 176 20.75 -10.15 -7.68
C GLU A 176 19.91 -11.42 -7.54
N ILE A 177 18.67 -11.27 -7.09
CA ILE A 177 17.66 -12.34 -7.13
C ILE A 177 16.80 -12.08 -8.36
N ASN A 178 16.83 -13.01 -9.32
CA ASN A 178 15.93 -12.95 -10.47
C ASN A 178 14.48 -13.15 -10.01
N GLY A 179 13.56 -12.41 -10.62
CA GLY A 179 12.12 -12.65 -10.42
C GLY A 179 11.76 -14.10 -10.76
N ASN A 180 10.78 -14.66 -10.06
CA ASN A 180 10.30 -16.04 -10.25
C ASN A 180 11.32 -17.14 -9.94
N THR A 181 12.34 -16.86 -9.11
CA THR A 181 13.26 -17.88 -8.59
C THR A 181 12.99 -18.19 -7.13
N ASN A 182 13.41 -19.37 -6.68
CA ASN A 182 13.43 -19.67 -5.26
C ASN A 182 14.73 -19.11 -4.64
N SER A 183 14.56 -18.17 -3.72
CA SER A 183 15.64 -17.58 -2.93
C SER A 183 15.49 -17.83 -1.42
N ASP A 184 14.45 -18.55 -1.00
CA ASP A 184 14.12 -18.78 0.41
C ASP A 184 14.54 -20.18 0.84
N ASP A 185 15.44 -20.23 1.82
CA ASP A 185 15.96 -21.45 2.43
C ASP A 185 15.45 -21.65 3.87
N ASN A 186 14.55 -20.79 4.34
CA ASN A 186 13.93 -20.87 5.67
C ASN A 186 12.40 -21.03 5.62
N GLY A 187 11.74 -20.34 4.68
CA GLY A 187 10.29 -20.35 4.48
C GLY A 187 9.55 -19.17 5.10
N HIS A 188 10.16 -18.39 6.01
CA HIS A 188 9.51 -17.23 6.63
C HIS A 188 9.12 -16.16 5.60
N GLY A 189 10.04 -15.76 4.72
CA GLY A 189 9.75 -14.76 3.71
C GLY A 189 8.71 -15.22 2.68
N THR A 190 8.67 -16.51 2.33
CA THR A 190 7.61 -17.10 1.49
C THR A 190 6.24 -17.01 2.17
N LEU A 191 6.16 -17.27 3.48
CA LEU A 191 4.92 -17.09 4.25
C LEU A 191 4.44 -15.64 4.21
N ILE A 192 5.35 -14.68 4.43
CA ILE A 192 5.03 -13.24 4.36
C ILE A 192 4.54 -12.86 2.95
N ALA A 193 5.20 -13.36 1.90
CA ALA A 193 4.78 -13.14 0.52
C ALA A 193 3.36 -13.69 0.25
N GLY A 194 3.01 -14.84 0.82
CA GLY A 194 1.67 -15.41 0.75
C GLY A 194 0.61 -14.52 1.39
N VAL A 195 0.85 -14.01 2.60
CA VAL A 195 -0.07 -13.07 3.27
C VAL A 195 -0.23 -11.78 2.44
N LEU A 196 0.85 -11.29 1.84
CA LEU A 196 0.83 -10.06 1.05
C LEU A 196 0.08 -10.22 -0.27
N GLY A 197 0.39 -11.25 -1.05
CA GLY A 197 0.02 -11.28 -2.46
C GLY A 197 -0.29 -12.65 -3.04
N ALA A 198 -0.54 -13.69 -2.23
CA ALA A 198 -0.97 -14.98 -2.75
C ALA A 198 -2.09 -14.84 -3.79
N THR A 199 -2.00 -15.66 -4.83
CA THR A 199 -2.81 -15.55 -6.03
C THR A 199 -4.25 -15.92 -5.71
N VAL A 200 -5.11 -14.92 -5.61
CA VAL A 200 -6.51 -15.14 -5.27
C VAL A 200 -7.27 -15.80 -6.42
N ASN A 201 -8.20 -16.68 -6.06
CA ASN A 201 -9.07 -17.43 -6.96
C ASN A 201 -8.35 -18.45 -7.85
N ASN A 202 -7.21 -18.98 -7.39
CA ASN A 202 -6.52 -20.07 -8.09
C ASN A 202 -6.97 -21.46 -7.60
N GLY A 203 -7.80 -21.52 -6.54
CA GLY A 203 -8.29 -22.76 -5.94
C GLY A 203 -7.26 -23.51 -5.10
N VAL A 204 -6.19 -22.82 -4.71
CA VAL A 204 -5.03 -23.36 -3.98
C VAL A 204 -4.75 -22.46 -2.78
N GLY A 205 -4.18 -23.03 -1.71
CA GLY A 205 -3.60 -22.24 -0.63
C GLY A 205 -4.54 -21.19 -0.04
N VAL A 206 -4.11 -19.94 -0.11
CA VAL A 206 -4.65 -18.80 0.64
C VAL A 206 -4.90 -17.59 -0.26
N ALA A 207 -5.79 -16.69 0.15
CA ALA A 207 -5.99 -15.42 -0.52
C ALA A 207 -4.98 -14.37 -0.02
N GLY A 208 -4.27 -13.70 -0.93
CA GLY A 208 -3.44 -12.55 -0.61
C GLY A 208 -4.26 -11.33 -0.18
N THR A 209 -3.64 -10.43 0.59
CA THR A 209 -4.26 -9.16 0.98
C THR A 209 -4.34 -8.17 -0.19
N ASN A 210 -3.30 -8.11 -1.02
CA ASN A 210 -3.22 -7.27 -2.21
C ASN A 210 -3.00 -8.16 -3.46
N TRP A 211 -4.04 -8.33 -4.26
CA TRP A 211 -4.06 -9.35 -5.33
C TRP A 211 -3.26 -8.91 -6.56
N ASP A 212 -3.17 -7.61 -6.79
CA ASP A 212 -2.53 -7.02 -7.95
C ASP A 212 -1.36 -6.14 -7.51
N ILE A 213 -0.31 -6.69 -6.90
CA ILE A 213 0.92 -5.95 -6.59
C ILE A 213 2.14 -6.57 -7.27
N SER A 214 3.22 -5.78 -7.33
CA SER A 214 4.54 -6.29 -7.62
C SER A 214 5.31 -6.54 -6.31
N ILE A 215 6.06 -7.64 -6.22
CA ILE A 215 6.87 -7.96 -5.03
C ILE A 215 8.35 -7.96 -5.38
N MET A 216 9.16 -7.33 -4.53
CA MET A 216 10.62 -7.33 -4.60
C MET A 216 11.21 -8.13 -3.44
N PRO A 217 11.86 -9.28 -3.69
CA PRO A 217 12.51 -10.05 -2.64
C PRO A 217 13.84 -9.40 -2.21
N LEU A 218 13.99 -9.10 -0.92
CA LEU A 218 15.24 -8.65 -0.32
C LEU A 218 15.66 -9.66 0.76
N LYS A 219 16.55 -10.60 0.42
CA LYS A 219 17.03 -11.58 1.39
C LYS A 219 18.06 -10.94 2.31
N ALA A 220 17.67 -10.73 3.57
CA ALA A 220 18.51 -10.20 4.63
C ALA A 220 18.84 -11.25 5.71
N LEU A 221 18.10 -12.37 5.74
CA LEU A 221 18.24 -13.42 6.75
C LEU A 221 18.68 -14.75 6.12
N ASP A 222 19.49 -15.52 6.83
CA ASP A 222 19.98 -16.85 6.45
C ASP A 222 18.92 -17.95 6.67
N ALA A 223 19.29 -19.21 6.39
CA ALA A 223 18.42 -20.38 6.56
C ALA A 223 17.97 -20.60 8.01
N GLN A 224 18.61 -19.97 9.00
CA GLN A 224 18.23 -20.01 10.40
C GLN A 224 17.44 -18.76 10.83
N GLY A 225 17.12 -17.86 9.90
CA GLY A 225 16.41 -16.60 10.16
C GLY A 225 17.30 -15.52 10.80
N LYS A 226 18.62 -15.56 10.59
CA LYS A 226 19.58 -14.62 11.18
C LYS A 226 20.23 -13.73 10.13
N GLY A 227 20.45 -12.46 10.47
CA GLY A 227 21.06 -11.43 9.62
C GLY A 227 22.40 -10.92 10.12
#